data_AF-A0A3A8JAF4-F1
#
_entry.id   AF-A0A3A8JAF4-F1
#
_cell.length_a   1.000
_cell.length_b   1.000
_cell.length_c   1.000
_cell.angle_alpha   90.00
_cell.angle_beta   90.00
_cell.angle_gamma   90.00
#
_symmetry.space_group_name_H-M   'P 1'
#
loop_
_entity.id
_entity.type
_entity.pdbx_description
1 polymer ?
#
loop_
_entity_poly.entity_id
_entity_poly.type
_entity_poly.pdbx_seq_one_letter_code
_entity_poly.pdbx_strand_id
1 'polypeptide(L)'
;MDSPVNELPLPKEPHLKPFPVFSGQRVLIWLGAVVVFLVAYNHASRGGGGLSESMGPQLFIPLIVAVFLVLFAFFYWRIRRWAAAYNEGISFFSAGDEQAATLRFEEAARRSTQGAQRAVSVAMMGQCQFAKGDAARSLELFGSAERSGKLRGSVPAMHRWMPSLIATARFAQGDLASARAWLEEGRKRDGELPPIYALLPEVALLCREGKPADAVAALDARPGEADALVGRDARRLKLLRAFALDALDPAIHAAAIDATLASLQPVRPGDFEVLVARWPELQAFVERRGLSRAA
;
A
#
# COMPACT_ATOMS: atom_id res chain seq x y z
N MET A 1 -31.80 -1.36 -5.51
CA MET A 1 -31.37 -1.53 -4.11
C MET A 1 -29.88 -1.29 -4.09
N ASP A 2 -29.47 -0.05 -3.88
CA ASP A 2 -28.07 0.30 -3.68
C ASP A 2 -27.65 -0.28 -2.33
N SER A 3 -26.95 -1.42 -2.33
CA SER A 3 -26.31 -1.91 -1.12
C SER A 3 -25.40 -0.80 -0.60
N PRO A 4 -25.47 -0.42 0.69
CA PRO A 4 -24.60 0.61 1.23
C PRO A 4 -23.16 0.13 1.02
N VAL A 5 -22.46 0.80 0.11
CA VAL A 5 -21.05 0.48 -0.15
C VAL A 5 -20.31 0.77 1.15
N ASN A 6 -19.99 -0.30 1.86
CA ASN A 6 -18.74 -0.49 2.58
C ASN A 6 -18.12 0.81 3.09
N GLU A 7 -18.74 1.43 4.11
CA GLU A 7 -18.14 2.60 4.73
C GLU A 7 -16.77 2.22 5.25
N LEU A 8 -15.74 2.79 4.62
CA LEU A 8 -14.38 2.68 5.10
C LEU A 8 -14.31 3.50 6.40
N PRO A 9 -13.74 2.97 7.49
CA PRO A 9 -13.67 3.70 8.74
C PRO A 9 -12.87 5.00 8.56
N LEU A 10 -13.34 6.09 9.16
CA LEU A 10 -12.73 7.42 9.02
C LEU A 10 -11.31 7.43 9.62
N PRO A 11 -10.36 8.19 9.03
CA PRO A 11 -9.00 8.22 9.54
C PRO A 11 -8.97 8.95 10.89
N LYS A 12 -8.47 8.29 11.93
CA LYS A 12 -8.30 8.87 13.27
C LYS A 12 -7.00 9.67 13.45
N GLU A 13 -6.29 10.03 12.38
CA GLU A 13 -4.89 10.46 12.47
C GLU A 13 -4.68 11.94 12.14
N PRO A 14 -4.99 12.87 13.07
CA PRO A 14 -4.61 14.27 12.93
C PRO A 14 -3.09 14.46 12.96
N HIS A 15 -2.35 13.57 13.61
CA HIS A 15 -0.89 13.63 13.79
C HIS A 15 -0.11 13.29 12.50
N LEU A 16 -0.73 12.60 11.55
CA LEU A 16 -0.07 12.33 10.28
C LEU A 16 -0.02 13.56 9.38
N LYS A 17 -0.80 14.62 9.63
CA LYS A 17 -0.79 15.83 8.79
C LYS A 17 0.67 16.25 8.53
N PRO A 18 1.05 16.57 7.27
CA PRO A 18 2.42 17.02 7.03
C PRO A 18 2.67 18.17 7.99
N PHE A 19 3.91 18.31 8.49
CA PHE A 19 4.29 19.47 9.31
C PHE A 19 3.56 20.71 8.81
N PRO A 20 2.89 21.49 9.68
CA PRO A 20 2.27 22.73 9.25
C PRO A 20 3.40 23.55 8.63
N VAL A 21 3.48 23.51 7.31
CA VAL A 21 4.22 24.48 6.54
C VAL A 21 3.46 25.75 6.90
N PHE A 22 4.03 26.51 7.85
CA PHE A 22 3.49 27.76 8.34
C PHE A 22 2.76 28.44 7.18
N SER A 23 1.49 28.81 7.38
CA SER A 23 0.68 29.47 6.34
C SER A 23 1.46 30.62 5.67
N GLY A 24 2.31 31.31 6.43
CA GLY A 24 3.26 32.31 5.94
C GLY A 24 4.25 31.83 4.87
N GLN A 25 4.76 30.59 4.90
CA GLN A 25 5.67 30.06 3.88
C GLN A 25 4.96 29.78 2.56
N ARG A 26 3.69 29.32 2.60
CA ARG A 26 2.85 29.24 1.40
C ARG A 26 2.54 30.61 0.85
N VAL A 27 2.26 31.59 1.72
CA VAL A 27 2.07 32.99 1.34
C VAL A 27 3.34 33.57 0.73
N LEU A 28 4.52 33.29 1.27
CA LEU A 28 5.82 33.74 0.73
C LEU A 28 6.17 33.06 -0.61
N ILE A 29 5.89 31.77 -0.77
CA ILE A 29 6.07 31.07 -2.05
C ILE A 29 5.08 31.61 -3.09
N TRP A 30 3.83 31.86 -2.69
CA TRP A 30 2.84 32.51 -3.55
C TRP A 30 3.21 33.95 -3.88
N LEU A 31 3.70 34.73 -2.93
CA LEU A 31 4.20 36.09 -3.14
C LEU A 31 5.41 36.07 -4.07
N GLY A 32 6.35 35.16 -3.86
CA GLY A 32 7.50 34.96 -4.76
C GLY A 32 7.05 34.58 -6.16
N ALA A 33 6.11 33.65 -6.30
CA ALA A 33 5.55 33.25 -7.59
C ALA A 33 4.77 34.39 -8.26
N VAL A 34 4.01 35.18 -7.49
CA VAL A 34 3.28 36.37 -7.97
C VAL A 34 4.26 37.46 -8.37
N VAL A 35 5.34 37.69 -7.63
CA VAL A 35 6.38 38.66 -8.00
C VAL A 35 7.09 38.21 -9.28
N VAL A 36 7.51 36.94 -9.37
CA VAL A 36 8.12 36.38 -10.59
C VAL A 36 7.14 36.44 -11.76
N PHE A 37 5.87 36.09 -11.55
CA PHE A 37 4.82 36.17 -12.56
C PHE A 37 4.56 37.61 -12.99
N LEU A 38 4.45 38.57 -12.07
CA LEU A 38 4.23 39.98 -12.38
C LEU A 38 5.43 40.56 -13.13
N VAL A 39 6.66 40.19 -12.76
CA VAL A 39 7.87 40.60 -13.50
C VAL A 39 7.87 40.01 -14.91
N ALA A 40 7.60 38.71 -15.06
CA ALA A 40 7.53 38.03 -16.36
C ALA A 40 6.36 38.51 -17.24
N TYR A 41 5.18 38.71 -16.64
CA TYR A 41 3.98 39.20 -17.31
C TYR A 41 4.14 40.66 -17.73
N ASN A 42 4.72 41.52 -16.90
CA ASN A 42 5.02 42.91 -17.25
C ASN A 42 6.07 42.98 -18.37
N HIS A 43 7.05 42.07 -18.37
CA HIS A 43 7.99 41.91 -19.49
C HIS A 43 7.30 41.46 -20.80
N ALA A 44 6.38 40.49 -20.73
CA ALA A 44 5.71 39.93 -21.91
C ALA A 44 4.57 40.82 -22.46
N SER A 45 3.81 41.49 -21.59
CA SER A 45 2.61 42.27 -21.95
C SER A 45 2.87 43.72 -22.33
N ARG A 46 3.96 44.35 -21.85
CA ARG A 46 4.26 45.76 -22.13
C ARG A 46 5.26 46.01 -23.26
N GLY A 47 5.66 44.97 -24.00
CA GLY A 47 6.62 45.14 -25.10
C GLY A 47 7.93 45.79 -24.63
N GLY A 48 8.66 45.13 -23.73
CA GLY A 48 10.07 45.42 -23.45
C GLY A 48 10.45 46.74 -22.77
N GLY A 49 9.64 47.80 -22.75
CA GLY A 49 10.16 49.15 -22.45
C GLY A 49 10.62 49.43 -21.02
N GLY A 50 9.81 49.15 -19.99
CA GLY A 50 10.02 49.81 -18.68
C GLY A 50 10.89 49.10 -17.63
N LEU A 51 11.01 47.77 -17.69
CA LEU A 51 11.80 46.97 -16.72
C LEU A 51 12.99 46.24 -17.36
N SER A 52 12.97 46.04 -18.68
CA SER A 52 14.11 45.42 -19.40
C SER A 52 15.28 46.40 -19.60
N GLU A 53 15.03 47.71 -19.55
CA GLU A 53 16.08 48.74 -19.60
C GLU A 53 16.87 48.84 -18.29
N SER A 54 16.30 48.48 -17.13
CA SER A 54 16.98 48.59 -15.83
C SER A 54 17.64 47.30 -15.34
N MET A 55 17.17 46.12 -15.80
CA MET A 55 17.86 44.84 -15.64
C MET A 55 18.02 44.20 -17.01
N GLY A 56 19.17 44.41 -17.64
CA GLY A 56 19.48 43.79 -18.92
C GLY A 56 19.35 42.25 -18.85
N PRO A 57 19.10 41.57 -19.99
CA PRO A 57 18.90 40.11 -20.06
C PRO A 57 20.03 39.30 -19.41
N GLN A 58 21.23 39.89 -19.32
CA GLN A 58 22.40 39.34 -18.63
C GLN A 58 22.20 39.14 -17.12
N LEU A 59 21.27 39.84 -16.46
CA LEU A 59 20.97 39.69 -15.02
C LEU A 59 19.67 38.90 -14.78
N PHE A 60 18.68 39.05 -15.65
CA PHE A 60 17.38 38.41 -15.48
C PHE A 60 17.42 36.88 -15.70
N ILE A 61 18.08 36.43 -16.77
CA ILE A 61 18.24 35.00 -17.07
C ILE A 61 18.96 34.26 -15.93
N PRO A 62 20.14 34.70 -15.43
CA PRO A 62 20.80 34.00 -14.33
C PRO A 62 20.00 34.06 -13.03
N LEU A 63 19.20 35.11 -12.79
CA LEU A 63 18.32 35.17 -11.63
C LEU A 63 17.22 34.08 -11.69
N ILE A 64 16.53 33.93 -12.82
CA ILE A 64 15.52 32.86 -12.98
C ILE A 64 16.18 31.48 -12.84
N VAL A 65 17.33 31.27 -13.49
CA VAL A 65 18.07 30.02 -13.40
C VAL A 65 18.47 29.73 -11.95
N ALA A 66 18.97 30.71 -11.22
CA ALA A 66 19.31 30.55 -9.80
C ALA A 66 18.09 30.19 -8.94
N VAL A 67 16.96 30.87 -9.13
CA VAL A 67 15.71 30.55 -8.42
C VAL A 67 15.24 29.13 -8.73
N PHE A 68 15.26 28.73 -10.00
CA PHE A 68 14.91 27.38 -10.42
C PHE A 68 15.84 26.34 -9.79
N LEU A 69 17.16 26.55 -9.82
CA LEU A 69 18.14 25.63 -9.24
C LEU A 69 17.98 25.49 -7.72
N VAL A 70 17.69 26.59 -7.01
CA VAL A 70 17.43 26.56 -5.56
C VAL A 70 16.16 25.77 -5.24
N LEU A 71 15.07 26.02 -5.96
CA LEU A 71 13.82 25.28 -5.80
C LEU A 71 14.00 23.80 -6.14
N PHE A 72 14.67 23.50 -7.25
CA PHE A 72 15.00 22.14 -7.67
C PHE A 72 15.81 21.41 -6.60
N ALA A 73 16.89 22.03 -6.11
CA ALA A 73 17.72 21.46 -5.05
C ALA A 73 16.91 21.20 -3.77
N PHE A 74 16.04 22.14 -3.38
CA PHE A 74 15.16 21.98 -2.22
C PHE A 74 14.18 20.81 -2.38
N PHE A 75 13.45 20.73 -3.50
CA PHE A 75 12.51 19.63 -3.76
C PHE A 75 13.22 18.30 -3.91
N TYR A 76 14.34 18.26 -4.62
CA TYR A 76 15.18 17.07 -4.77
C TYR A 76 15.64 16.56 -3.40
N TRP A 77 16.15 17.44 -2.54
CA TRP A 77 16.55 17.08 -1.18
C TRP A 77 15.37 16.54 -0.36
N ARG A 78 14.19 17.16 -0.43
CA ARG A 78 13.01 16.65 0.28
C ARG A 78 12.54 15.28 -0.23
N ILE A 79 12.52 15.08 -1.55
CA ILE A 79 12.18 13.79 -2.16
C ILE A 79 13.18 12.73 -1.70
N ARG A 80 14.48 13.03 -1.69
CA ARG A 80 15.50 12.11 -1.18
C ARG A 80 15.29 11.77 0.29
N ARG A 81 14.92 12.73 1.14
CA ARG A 81 14.64 12.46 2.56
C ARG A 81 13.39 11.61 2.79
N TRP A 82 12.37 11.79 1.96
CA TRP A 82 11.20 10.90 1.95
C TRP A 82 11.60 9.50 1.49
N ALA A 83 12.30 9.38 0.35
CA ALA A 83 12.70 8.12 -0.23
C ALA A 83 13.63 7.32 0.69
N ALA A 84 14.56 7.99 1.39
CA ALA A 84 15.42 7.36 2.39
C ALA A 84 14.60 6.70 3.51
N ALA A 85 13.68 7.45 4.14
CA ALA A 85 12.81 6.91 5.19
C ALA A 85 11.89 5.80 4.65
N TYR A 86 11.35 5.97 3.45
CA TYR A 86 10.50 4.96 2.82
C TYR A 86 11.25 3.66 2.54
N ASN A 87 12.45 3.74 1.96
CA ASN A 87 13.28 2.57 1.65
C ASN A 87 13.81 1.88 2.91
N GLU A 88 14.15 2.64 3.96
CA GLU A 88 14.44 2.08 5.29
C GLU A 88 13.22 1.32 5.82
N GLY A 89 12.01 1.88 5.68
CA GLY A 89 10.76 1.21 6.04
C GLY A 89 10.54 -0.10 5.27
N ILE A 90 10.81 -0.11 3.96
CA ILE A 90 10.76 -1.34 3.14
C ILE A 90 11.78 -2.36 3.65
N SER A 91 13.01 -1.95 3.94
CA SER A 91 14.05 -2.84 4.47
C SER A 91 13.63 -3.49 5.79
N PHE A 92 13.10 -2.71 6.75
CA PHE A 92 12.59 -3.26 8.02
C PHE A 92 11.38 -4.18 7.79
N PHE A 93 10.46 -3.79 6.91
CA PHE A 93 9.30 -4.61 6.58
C PHE A 93 9.69 -5.96 5.96
N SER A 94 10.65 -5.96 5.04
CA SER A 94 11.21 -7.18 4.44
C SER A 94 11.97 -8.03 5.46
N ALA A 95 12.61 -7.40 6.46
CA ALA A 95 13.23 -8.10 7.58
C ALA A 95 12.19 -8.72 8.54
N GLY A 96 10.94 -8.25 8.53
CA GLY A 96 9.90 -8.67 9.47
C GLY A 96 9.96 -7.90 10.80
N ASP A 97 10.50 -6.69 10.80
CA ASP A 97 10.43 -5.74 11.92
C ASP A 97 9.33 -4.71 11.61
N GLU A 98 8.07 -5.11 11.81
CA GLU A 98 6.91 -4.25 11.51
C GLU A 98 6.88 -2.98 12.35
N GLN A 99 7.47 -3.00 13.55
CA GLN A 99 7.47 -1.85 14.44
C GLN A 99 8.45 -0.78 13.94
N ALA A 100 9.69 -1.15 13.63
CA ALA A 100 10.64 -0.24 13.02
C ALA A 100 10.16 0.23 11.63
N ALA A 101 9.58 -0.67 10.84
CA ALA A 101 8.99 -0.32 9.55
C ALA A 101 7.87 0.72 9.68
N THR A 102 6.95 0.54 10.62
CA THR A 102 5.85 1.49 10.88
C THR A 102 6.40 2.88 11.21
N LEU A 103 7.40 2.97 12.08
CA LEU A 103 8.02 4.26 12.45
C LEU A 103 8.65 4.96 11.23
N ARG A 104 9.31 4.20 10.35
CA ARG A 104 9.93 4.74 9.13
C ARG A 104 8.92 5.15 8.08
N PHE A 105 7.84 4.39 7.90
CA PHE A 105 6.75 4.80 7.02
C PHE A 105 5.98 6.01 7.56
N GLU A 106 5.83 6.13 8.88
CA GLU A 106 5.27 7.32 9.51
C GLU A 106 6.18 8.54 9.27
N GLU A 107 7.49 8.40 9.48
CA GLU A 107 8.47 9.44 9.18
C GLU A 107 8.42 9.86 7.70
N ALA A 108 8.31 8.88 6.79
CA ALA A 108 8.10 9.14 5.36
C ALA A 108 6.79 9.90 5.12
N ALA A 109 5.67 9.48 5.70
CA ALA A 109 4.38 10.16 5.56
C ALA A 109 4.44 11.63 6.03
N ARG A 110 5.12 11.90 7.15
CA ARG A 110 5.36 13.26 7.68
C ARG A 110 6.29 14.09 6.79
N ARG A 111 7.26 13.46 6.11
CA ARG A 111 8.21 14.10 5.18
C ARG A 111 7.69 14.25 3.75
N SER A 112 6.54 13.66 3.44
CA SER A 112 5.93 13.72 2.11
C SER A 112 5.77 15.16 1.62
N THR A 113 6.10 15.36 0.34
CA THR A 113 5.91 16.65 -0.36
C THR A 113 4.65 16.65 -1.20
N GLN A 114 4.11 15.46 -1.49
CA GLN A 114 2.95 15.25 -2.34
C GLN A 114 1.96 14.29 -1.67
N GLY A 115 0.69 14.45 -1.99
CA GLY A 115 -0.37 13.59 -1.45
C GLY A 115 -0.20 12.12 -1.80
N ALA A 116 0.39 11.79 -2.95
CA ALA A 116 0.66 10.43 -3.38
C ALA A 116 1.73 9.75 -2.51
N GLN A 117 2.86 10.42 -2.27
CA GLN A 117 3.92 9.96 -1.37
C GLN A 117 3.35 9.63 0.02
N ARG A 118 2.50 10.51 0.54
CA ARG A 118 1.80 10.29 1.81
C ARG A 118 0.91 9.05 1.75
N ALA A 119 0.05 8.95 0.73
CA ALA A 119 -0.90 7.84 0.61
C ALA A 119 -0.18 6.49 0.51
N VAL A 120 0.93 6.42 -0.23
CA VAL A 120 1.78 5.22 -0.30
C VAL A 120 2.37 4.88 1.06
N SER A 121 2.97 5.85 1.76
CA SER A 121 3.53 5.61 3.10
C SER A 121 2.46 5.14 4.10
N VAL A 122 1.27 5.74 4.08
CA VAL A 122 0.13 5.35 4.92
C VAL A 122 -0.35 3.94 4.60
N ALA A 123 -0.43 3.57 3.32
CA ALA A 123 -0.78 2.22 2.93
C ALA A 123 0.27 1.19 3.40
N MET A 124 1.56 1.53 3.34
CA MET A 124 2.61 0.65 3.87
C MET A 124 2.56 0.53 5.40
N MET A 125 2.17 1.58 6.13
CA MET A 125 1.84 1.44 7.56
C MET A 125 0.67 0.46 7.74
N GLY A 126 -0.34 0.51 6.86
CA GLY A 126 -1.46 -0.44 6.85
C GLY A 126 -0.98 -1.89 6.73
N GLN A 127 -0.06 -2.16 5.82
CA GLN A 127 0.58 -3.48 5.67
C GLN A 127 1.33 -3.92 6.95
N CYS A 128 2.03 -3.01 7.61
CA CYS A 128 2.71 -3.31 8.88
C CYS A 128 1.70 -3.66 9.98
N GLN A 129 0.60 -2.93 10.10
CA GLN A 129 -0.45 -3.22 11.08
C GLN A 129 -1.16 -4.54 10.78
N PHE A 130 -1.42 -4.81 9.49
CA PHE A 130 -1.94 -6.09 9.06
C PHE A 130 -1.01 -7.24 9.46
N ALA A 131 0.29 -7.09 9.21
CA ALA A 131 1.29 -8.08 9.59
C ALA A 131 1.35 -8.36 11.10
N LYS A 132 1.02 -7.39 11.94
CA LYS A 132 0.97 -7.51 13.41
C LYS A 132 -0.34 -8.08 13.97
N GLY A 133 -1.28 -8.53 13.13
CA GLY A 133 -2.59 -8.99 13.61
C GLY A 133 -3.68 -7.90 13.66
N ASP A 134 -3.33 -6.62 13.50
CA ASP A 134 -4.28 -5.51 13.65
C ASP A 134 -4.99 -5.20 12.31
N ALA A 135 -5.88 -6.11 11.93
CA ALA A 135 -6.70 -5.97 10.72
C ALA A 135 -7.64 -4.75 10.78
N ALA A 136 -8.04 -4.30 11.97
CA ALA A 136 -8.88 -3.13 12.16
C ALA A 136 -8.13 -1.85 11.80
N ARG A 137 -6.94 -1.66 12.38
CA ARG A 137 -6.09 -0.52 12.09
C ARG A 137 -5.58 -0.52 10.65
N SER A 138 -5.24 -1.68 10.13
CA SER A 138 -4.88 -1.85 8.72
C SER A 138 -5.96 -1.32 7.78
N LEU A 139 -7.24 -1.65 8.06
CA LEU A 139 -8.37 -1.19 7.26
C LEU A 139 -8.57 0.34 7.34
N GLU A 140 -8.37 0.95 8.51
CA GLU A 140 -8.38 2.41 8.67
C GLU A 140 -7.33 3.09 7.77
N LEU A 141 -6.11 2.54 7.75
CA LEU A 141 -4.99 3.06 6.99
C LEU A 141 -5.19 2.90 5.48
N PHE A 142 -5.58 1.69 5.02
CA PHE A 142 -5.91 1.45 3.62
C PHE A 142 -7.08 2.33 3.15
N GLY A 143 -8.14 2.42 3.94
CA GLY A 143 -9.28 3.28 3.64
C GLY A 143 -8.90 4.77 3.58
N SER A 144 -7.97 5.22 4.42
CA SER A 144 -7.43 6.57 4.35
C SER A 144 -6.63 6.82 3.07
N ALA A 145 -5.80 5.86 2.65
CA ALA A 145 -5.03 5.96 1.41
C ALA A 145 -5.96 5.99 0.19
N GLU A 146 -6.98 5.11 0.15
CA GLU A 146 -8.00 5.03 -0.90
C GLU A 146 -8.79 6.34 -1.03
N ARG A 147 -9.39 6.83 0.07
CA ARG A 147 -10.19 8.06 0.06
C ARG A 147 -9.41 9.32 -0.33
N SER A 148 -8.09 9.31 -0.21
CA SER A 148 -7.28 10.46 -0.62
C SER A 148 -7.40 10.77 -2.12
N GLY A 149 -7.74 9.77 -2.94
CA GLY A 149 -7.79 9.85 -4.40
C GLY A 149 -6.42 10.10 -5.06
N LYS A 150 -5.34 10.23 -4.27
CA LYS A 150 -4.01 10.60 -4.78
C LYS A 150 -3.29 9.45 -5.47
N LEU A 151 -3.65 8.22 -5.14
CA LEU A 151 -3.08 7.03 -5.78
C LEU A 151 -3.50 6.91 -7.25
N ARG A 152 -4.75 7.29 -7.60
CA ARG A 152 -5.33 7.07 -8.94
C ARG A 152 -4.47 7.64 -10.06
N GLY A 153 -4.02 8.89 -9.93
CA GLY A 153 -3.24 9.57 -10.98
C GLY A 153 -1.73 9.43 -10.83
N SER A 154 -1.22 9.21 -9.61
CA SER A 154 0.22 9.29 -9.34
C SER A 154 0.89 7.93 -9.12
N VAL A 155 0.13 6.93 -8.66
CA VAL A 155 0.64 5.57 -8.43
C VAL A 155 -0.43 4.55 -8.89
N PRO A 156 -0.66 4.42 -10.22
CA PRO A 156 -1.77 3.64 -10.76
C PRO A 156 -1.76 2.17 -10.31
N ALA A 157 -0.59 1.57 -10.18
CA ALA A 157 -0.45 0.20 -9.67
C ALA A 157 -1.05 0.04 -8.27
N MET A 158 -0.67 0.91 -7.33
CA MET A 158 -1.18 0.84 -5.96
C MET A 158 -2.69 1.16 -5.88
N HIS A 159 -3.20 2.06 -6.71
CA HIS A 159 -4.63 2.32 -6.80
C HIS A 159 -5.44 1.08 -7.24
N ARG A 160 -4.87 0.28 -8.14
CA ARG A 160 -5.48 -0.98 -8.60
C ARG A 160 -5.40 -2.07 -7.53
N TRP A 161 -4.31 -2.13 -6.78
CA TRP A 161 -4.13 -3.12 -5.71
C TRP A 161 -4.88 -2.80 -4.41
N MET A 162 -5.19 -1.52 -4.15
CA MET A 162 -5.79 -1.07 -2.89
C MET A 162 -7.08 -1.83 -2.50
N PRO A 163 -8.03 -2.09 -3.42
CA PRO A 163 -9.20 -2.92 -3.13
C PRO A 163 -8.84 -4.31 -2.59
N SER A 164 -7.84 -4.99 -3.15
CA SER A 164 -7.43 -6.32 -2.68
C SER A 164 -6.80 -6.29 -1.29
N LEU A 165 -6.08 -5.22 -0.96
CA LEU A 165 -5.57 -5.00 0.40
C LEU A 165 -6.71 -4.77 1.40
N ILE A 166 -7.70 -3.96 1.02
CA ILE A 166 -8.91 -3.72 1.81
C ILE A 166 -9.70 -5.02 1.98
N ALA A 167 -9.85 -5.80 0.92
CA ALA A 167 -10.53 -7.10 0.95
C ALA A 167 -9.84 -8.07 1.92
N THR A 168 -8.50 -8.12 1.89
CA THR A 168 -7.70 -8.95 2.80
C THR A 168 -7.88 -8.53 4.26
N ALA A 169 -7.93 -7.22 4.55
CA ALA A 169 -8.22 -6.71 5.89
C ALA A 169 -9.66 -7.01 6.36
N ARG A 170 -10.66 -6.87 5.47
CA ARG A 170 -12.06 -7.23 5.75
C ARG A 170 -12.24 -8.73 6.00
N PHE A 171 -11.57 -9.54 5.20
CA PHE A 171 -11.53 -11.00 5.36
C PHE A 171 -11.01 -11.37 6.75
N ALA A 172 -9.88 -10.80 7.16
CA ALA A 172 -9.29 -11.06 8.48
C ALA A 172 -10.18 -10.61 9.65
N GLN A 173 -11.05 -9.61 9.44
CA GLN A 173 -12.09 -9.22 10.40
C GLN A 173 -13.31 -10.17 10.40
N GLY A 174 -13.39 -11.13 9.48
CA GLY A 174 -14.53 -12.03 9.31
C GLY A 174 -15.69 -11.44 8.49
N ASP A 175 -15.52 -10.26 7.90
CA ASP A 175 -16.52 -9.59 7.06
C ASP A 175 -16.38 -10.06 5.60
N LEU A 176 -16.83 -11.29 5.34
CA LEU A 176 -16.63 -11.96 4.04
C LEU A 176 -17.40 -11.28 2.90
N ALA A 177 -18.60 -10.74 3.20
CA ALA A 177 -19.40 -10.01 2.21
C ALA A 177 -18.69 -8.73 1.75
N SER A 178 -18.14 -7.95 2.69
CA SER A 178 -17.35 -6.77 2.36
C SER A 178 -16.07 -7.12 1.62
N ALA A 179 -15.37 -8.18 2.05
CA ALA A 179 -14.16 -8.66 1.39
C ALA A 179 -14.41 -9.00 -0.09
N ARG A 180 -15.51 -9.72 -0.37
CA ARG A 180 -15.91 -10.04 -1.75
C ARG A 180 -16.20 -8.79 -2.58
N ALA A 181 -16.97 -7.85 -2.03
CA ALA A 181 -17.31 -6.62 -2.73
C ALA A 181 -16.06 -5.80 -3.11
N TRP A 182 -15.06 -5.76 -2.22
CA TRP A 182 -13.79 -5.10 -2.50
C TRP A 182 -12.90 -5.87 -3.48
N LEU A 183 -12.92 -7.21 -3.49
CA LEU A 183 -12.25 -7.94 -4.56
C LEU A 183 -12.85 -7.66 -5.93
N GLU A 184 -14.17 -7.61 -6.01
CA GLU A 184 -14.86 -7.30 -7.25
C GLU A 184 -14.57 -5.86 -7.72
N GLU A 185 -14.46 -4.92 -6.78
CA GLU A 185 -13.97 -3.58 -7.08
C GLU A 185 -12.52 -3.57 -7.58
N GLY A 186 -11.65 -4.43 -7.04
CA GLY A 186 -10.29 -4.65 -7.55
C GLY A 186 -10.29 -5.12 -9.00
N ARG A 187 -11.06 -6.16 -9.30
CA ARG A 187 -11.19 -6.71 -10.66
C ARG A 187 -11.70 -5.69 -11.69
N LYS A 188 -12.63 -4.81 -11.29
CA LYS A 188 -13.11 -3.72 -12.17
C LYS A 188 -12.01 -2.70 -12.50
N ARG A 189 -11.00 -2.55 -11.64
CA ARG A 189 -9.86 -1.62 -11.81
C ARG A 189 -8.66 -2.28 -12.46
N ASP A 190 -8.50 -3.58 -12.27
CA ASP A 190 -7.50 -4.40 -12.92
C ASP A 190 -7.90 -4.59 -14.38
N GLY A 191 -7.35 -3.72 -15.25
CA GLY A 191 -7.41 -3.90 -16.70
C GLY A 191 -6.55 -5.11 -17.12
N GLU A 192 -5.56 -4.89 -17.99
CA GLU A 192 -4.70 -5.98 -18.50
C GLU A 192 -3.52 -6.37 -17.58
N LEU A 193 -3.36 -5.72 -16.42
CA LEU A 193 -2.24 -6.02 -15.52
C LEU A 193 -2.59 -7.19 -14.59
N PRO A 194 -1.64 -8.11 -14.31
CA PRO A 194 -1.86 -9.20 -13.38
C PRO A 194 -2.23 -8.65 -11.99
N PRO A 195 -3.34 -9.12 -11.39
CA PRO A 195 -3.83 -8.63 -10.11
C PRO A 195 -3.05 -9.28 -8.95
N ILE A 196 -1.75 -8.98 -8.82
CA ILE A 196 -0.80 -9.64 -7.89
C ILE A 196 -1.38 -9.80 -6.47
N TYR A 197 -2.14 -8.83 -5.97
CA TYR A 197 -2.70 -8.85 -4.61
C TYR A 197 -4.12 -9.46 -4.50
N ALA A 198 -4.78 -9.82 -5.60
CA ALA A 198 -6.14 -10.37 -5.56
C ALA A 198 -6.17 -11.88 -5.24
N LEU A 199 -5.13 -12.62 -5.62
CA LEU A 199 -5.11 -14.08 -5.49
C LEU A 199 -5.24 -14.55 -4.04
N LEU A 200 -4.52 -13.93 -3.11
CA LEU A 200 -4.55 -14.30 -1.69
C LEU A 200 -5.95 -14.18 -1.05
N PRO A 201 -6.62 -13.01 -1.06
CA PRO A 201 -7.97 -12.88 -0.51
C PRO A 201 -9.02 -13.69 -1.29
N GLU A 202 -8.84 -13.92 -2.60
CA GLU A 202 -9.75 -14.77 -3.38
C GLU A 202 -9.69 -16.23 -2.91
N VAL A 203 -8.49 -16.81 -2.83
CA VAL A 203 -8.27 -18.19 -2.37
C VAL A 203 -8.73 -18.34 -0.92
N ALA A 204 -8.46 -17.35 -0.07
CA ALA A 204 -8.91 -17.35 1.32
C ALA A 204 -10.45 -17.41 1.42
N LEU A 205 -11.17 -16.62 0.62
CA LEU A 205 -12.64 -16.65 0.57
C LEU A 205 -13.18 -17.98 0.04
N LEU A 206 -12.62 -18.52 -1.05
CA LEU A 206 -13.04 -19.82 -1.60
C LEU A 206 -12.91 -20.94 -0.56
N CYS A 207 -11.78 -20.98 0.13
CA CYS A 207 -11.58 -21.91 1.25
C CYS A 207 -12.58 -21.68 2.39
N ARG A 208 -12.82 -20.42 2.78
CA ARG A 208 -13.76 -20.07 3.86
C ARG A 208 -15.21 -20.44 3.54
N GLU A 209 -15.55 -20.50 2.26
CA GLU A 209 -16.88 -20.82 1.75
C GLU A 209 -17.10 -22.31 1.48
N GLY A 210 -16.13 -23.16 1.83
CA GLY A 210 -16.23 -24.60 1.57
C GLY A 210 -16.09 -24.96 0.10
N LYS A 211 -15.36 -24.14 -0.68
CA LYS A 211 -15.04 -24.39 -2.10
C LYS A 211 -13.54 -24.68 -2.31
N PRO A 212 -12.98 -25.73 -1.67
CA PRO A 212 -11.56 -25.99 -1.75
C PRO A 212 -11.09 -26.42 -3.15
N ALA A 213 -11.96 -27.05 -3.96
CA ALA A 213 -11.66 -27.39 -5.36
C ALA A 213 -11.39 -26.13 -6.19
N ASP A 214 -12.29 -25.15 -6.08
CA ASP A 214 -12.17 -23.87 -6.78
C ASP A 214 -10.92 -23.11 -6.30
N ALA A 215 -10.59 -23.19 -5.00
CA ALA A 215 -9.39 -22.58 -4.44
C ALA A 215 -8.10 -23.17 -5.03
N VAL A 216 -8.02 -24.50 -5.18
CA VAL A 216 -6.86 -25.16 -5.82
C VAL A 216 -6.81 -24.82 -7.31
N ALA A 217 -7.93 -24.89 -8.02
CA ALA A 217 -7.99 -24.52 -9.44
C ALA A 217 -7.57 -23.06 -9.68
N ALA A 218 -7.99 -22.13 -8.81
CA ALA A 218 -7.61 -20.73 -8.85
C ALA A 218 -6.09 -20.50 -8.71
N LEU A 219 -5.42 -21.29 -7.88
CA LEU A 219 -3.96 -21.27 -7.70
C LEU A 219 -3.24 -21.86 -8.92
N ASP A 220 -3.71 -23.00 -9.42
CA ASP A 220 -3.09 -23.70 -10.54
C ASP A 220 -3.23 -22.95 -11.86
N ALA A 221 -4.31 -22.18 -12.04
CA ALA A 221 -4.53 -21.33 -13.20
C ALA A 221 -3.62 -20.08 -13.23
N ARG A 222 -3.08 -19.67 -12.08
CA ARG A 222 -2.32 -18.40 -11.92
C ARG A 222 -0.98 -18.58 -11.20
N PRO A 223 -0.10 -19.48 -11.68
CA PRO A 223 1.18 -19.73 -11.02
C PRO A 223 2.07 -18.48 -10.99
N GLY A 224 2.07 -17.67 -12.06
CA GLY A 224 2.87 -16.44 -12.10
C GLY A 224 2.45 -15.37 -11.09
N GLU A 225 1.16 -15.30 -10.72
CA GLU A 225 0.70 -14.42 -9.65
C GLU A 225 1.09 -14.95 -8.27
N ALA A 226 0.99 -16.28 -8.07
CA ALA A 226 1.44 -16.92 -6.85
C ALA A 226 2.95 -16.75 -6.62
N ASP A 227 3.75 -16.87 -7.68
CA ASP A 227 5.21 -16.71 -7.66
C ASP A 227 5.65 -15.24 -7.50
N ALA A 228 4.82 -14.29 -7.95
CA ALA A 228 5.06 -12.86 -7.74
C ALA A 228 4.87 -12.43 -6.28
N LEU A 229 4.10 -13.19 -5.49
CA LEU A 229 4.03 -12.99 -4.05
C LEU A 229 5.33 -13.43 -3.40
N VAL A 230 5.78 -12.64 -2.43
CA VAL A 230 7.03 -12.91 -1.69
C VAL A 230 6.80 -12.87 -0.19
N GLY A 231 7.72 -13.46 0.56
CA GLY A 231 7.73 -13.40 2.01
C GLY A 231 6.45 -14.00 2.62
N ARG A 232 5.78 -13.19 3.43
CA ARG A 232 4.63 -13.64 4.24
C ARG A 232 3.41 -14.01 3.41
N ASP A 233 3.08 -13.24 2.38
CA ASP A 233 1.89 -13.50 1.58
C ASP A 233 2.03 -14.78 0.74
N ALA A 234 3.24 -15.07 0.25
CA ALA A 234 3.54 -16.36 -0.38
C ALA A 234 3.34 -17.55 0.58
N ARG A 235 3.83 -17.43 1.84
CA ARG A 235 3.62 -18.46 2.86
C ARG A 235 2.14 -18.64 3.20
N ARG A 236 1.39 -17.54 3.32
CA ARG A 236 -0.06 -17.57 3.55
C ARG A 236 -0.79 -18.28 2.41
N LEU A 237 -0.42 -18.00 1.15
CA LEU A 237 -1.02 -18.63 -0.01
C LEU A 237 -0.74 -20.14 -0.05
N LYS A 238 0.49 -20.55 0.25
CA LYS A 238 0.88 -21.96 0.39
C LYS A 238 0.13 -22.65 1.54
N LEU A 239 -0.03 -21.98 2.69
CA LEU A 239 -0.85 -22.51 3.79
C LEU A 239 -2.29 -22.77 3.33
N LEU A 240 -2.89 -21.81 2.62
CA LEU A 240 -4.25 -21.95 2.08
C LEU A 240 -4.35 -23.07 1.04
N ARG A 241 -3.31 -23.28 0.20
CA ARG A 241 -3.24 -24.43 -0.70
C ARG A 241 -3.25 -25.75 0.06
N ALA A 242 -2.41 -25.88 1.09
CA ALA A 242 -2.35 -27.08 1.91
C ALA A 242 -3.68 -27.33 2.63
N PHE A 243 -4.31 -26.28 3.15
CA PHE A 243 -5.64 -26.35 3.77
C PHE A 243 -6.72 -26.79 2.77
N ALA A 244 -6.72 -26.24 1.56
CA ALA A 244 -7.68 -26.61 0.52
C ALA A 244 -7.54 -28.08 0.11
N LEU A 245 -6.30 -28.56 -0.08
CA LEU A 245 -6.04 -29.97 -0.40
C LEU A 245 -6.48 -30.92 0.73
N ASP A 246 -6.23 -30.54 1.99
CA ASP A 246 -6.67 -31.29 3.17
C ASP A 246 -8.20 -31.35 3.28
N ALA A 247 -8.90 -30.27 2.89
CA ALA A 247 -10.36 -30.20 2.88
C ALA A 247 -11.01 -30.97 1.72
N LEU A 248 -10.27 -31.25 0.63
CA LEU A 248 -10.75 -32.06 -0.49
C LEU A 248 -10.68 -33.55 -0.18
N ASP A 249 -9.46 -34.04 -0.01
CA ASP A 249 -9.17 -35.42 0.35
C ASP A 249 -7.74 -35.50 0.92
N PRO A 250 -7.58 -35.60 2.25
CA PRO A 250 -6.26 -35.58 2.88
C PRO A 250 -5.43 -36.84 2.57
N ALA A 251 -6.07 -37.97 2.22
CA ALA A 251 -5.38 -39.21 1.91
C ALA A 251 -4.83 -39.18 0.47
N ILE A 252 -5.65 -38.75 -0.49
CA ILE A 252 -5.23 -38.62 -1.89
C ILE A 252 -4.14 -37.54 -2.03
N HIS A 253 -4.25 -36.44 -1.30
CA HIS A 253 -3.34 -35.29 -1.43
C HIS A 253 -2.19 -35.25 -0.42
N ALA A 254 -1.98 -36.29 0.38
CA ALA A 254 -0.99 -36.31 1.46
C ALA A 254 0.40 -35.81 1.04
N ALA A 255 0.96 -36.33 -0.06
CA ALA A 255 2.28 -35.94 -0.55
C ALA A 255 2.35 -34.45 -0.98
N ALA A 256 1.30 -33.93 -1.61
CA ALA A 256 1.23 -32.53 -2.03
C ALA A 256 1.07 -31.58 -0.84
N ILE A 257 0.30 -31.99 0.18
CA ILE A 257 0.17 -31.27 1.45
C ILE A 257 1.53 -31.19 2.12
N ASP A 258 2.21 -32.32 2.31
CA ASP A 258 3.51 -32.38 3.00
C ASP A 258 4.58 -31.56 2.26
N ALA A 259 4.65 -31.66 0.92
CA ALA A 259 5.57 -30.86 0.12
C ALA A 259 5.27 -29.34 0.24
N THR A 260 3.98 -28.98 0.22
CA THR A 260 3.57 -27.57 0.37
C THR A 260 3.96 -27.03 1.75
N LEU A 261 3.69 -27.79 2.81
CA LEU A 261 4.01 -27.45 4.19
C LEU A 261 5.51 -27.38 4.43
N ALA A 262 6.30 -28.29 3.87
CA ALA A 262 7.76 -28.24 3.92
C ALA A 262 8.30 -26.95 3.28
N SER A 263 7.70 -26.51 2.17
CA SER A 263 8.08 -25.28 1.47
C SER A 263 7.69 -23.98 2.18
N LEU A 264 6.96 -24.06 3.30
CA LEU A 264 6.66 -22.91 4.17
C LEU A 264 7.85 -22.49 5.02
N GLN A 265 8.82 -23.38 5.23
CA GLN A 265 9.91 -23.14 6.17
C GLN A 265 10.93 -22.13 5.63
N PRO A 266 11.47 -21.23 6.47
CA PRO A 266 11.14 -21.06 7.89
C PRO A 266 9.82 -20.30 8.11
N VAL A 267 8.95 -20.84 8.97
CA VAL A 267 7.75 -20.13 9.48
C VAL A 267 8.19 -19.17 10.58
N ARG A 268 7.82 -17.89 10.47
CA ARG A 268 8.11 -16.88 11.49
C ARG A 268 6.90 -16.72 12.42
N PRO A 269 7.13 -16.32 13.69
CA PRO A 269 6.06 -15.85 14.55
C PRO A 269 5.18 -14.80 13.84
N GLY A 270 3.85 -14.92 13.97
CA GLY A 270 2.89 -13.98 13.39
C GLY A 270 2.55 -14.16 11.90
N ASP A 271 3.23 -15.03 11.15
CA ASP A 271 2.98 -15.18 9.70
C ASP A 271 1.52 -15.53 9.37
N PHE A 272 0.91 -16.37 10.21
CA PHE A 272 -0.44 -16.89 10.01
C PHE A 272 -1.48 -16.35 11.01
N GLU A 273 -1.05 -15.63 12.04
CA GLU A 273 -1.90 -15.19 13.16
C GLU A 273 -3.16 -14.47 12.68
N VAL A 274 -2.99 -13.55 11.73
CA VAL A 274 -4.09 -12.76 11.13
C VAL A 274 -5.14 -13.63 10.43
N LEU A 275 -4.71 -14.71 9.77
CA LEU A 275 -5.64 -15.59 9.04
C LEU A 275 -6.39 -16.52 10.00
N VAL A 276 -5.72 -17.01 11.04
CA VAL A 276 -6.32 -17.98 11.98
C VAL A 276 -7.17 -17.32 13.07
N ALA A 277 -6.91 -16.05 13.40
CA ALA A 277 -7.55 -15.36 14.54
C ALA A 277 -9.09 -15.39 14.53
N ARG A 278 -9.72 -15.43 13.36
CA ARG A 278 -11.18 -15.53 13.18
C ARG A 278 -11.60 -16.69 12.30
N TRP A 279 -10.75 -17.73 12.20
CA TRP A 279 -10.98 -18.90 11.38
C TRP A 279 -10.62 -20.19 12.14
N PRO A 280 -11.54 -20.70 12.99
CA PRO A 280 -11.29 -21.87 13.83
C PRO A 280 -10.86 -23.12 13.06
N GLU A 281 -11.43 -23.35 11.88
CA GLU A 281 -11.11 -24.51 11.03
C GLU A 281 -9.67 -24.47 10.51
N LEU A 282 -9.21 -23.29 10.08
CA LEU A 282 -7.81 -23.10 9.67
C LEU A 282 -6.86 -23.17 10.86
N GLN A 283 -7.26 -22.63 12.02
CA GLN A 283 -6.49 -22.78 13.26
C GLN A 283 -6.30 -24.26 13.63
N ALA A 284 -7.38 -25.05 13.63
CA ALA A 284 -7.33 -26.48 13.92
C ALA A 284 -6.44 -27.25 12.91
N PHE A 285 -6.44 -26.84 11.63
CA PHE A 285 -5.52 -27.39 10.63
C PHE A 285 -4.05 -27.05 10.95
N VAL A 286 -3.75 -25.79 11.25
CA VAL A 286 -2.40 -25.32 11.62
C VAL A 286 -1.88 -26.06 12.86
N GLU A 287 -2.73 -26.26 13.87
CA GLU A 287 -2.39 -27.01 15.09
C GLU A 287 -2.17 -28.49 14.80
N ARG A 288 -3.07 -29.15 14.05
CA ARG A 288 -2.95 -30.55 13.64
C ARG A 288 -1.68 -30.83 12.85
N ARG A 289 -1.22 -29.87 12.04
CA ARG A 289 0.00 -29.96 11.23
C ARG A 289 1.25 -29.44 11.94
N GLY A 290 1.16 -29.06 13.21
CA GLY A 290 2.31 -28.67 14.04
C GLY A 290 2.96 -27.33 13.65
N LEU A 291 2.24 -26.47 12.94
CA LEU A 291 2.76 -25.16 12.47
C LEU A 291 2.70 -24.07 13.55
N SER A 292 1.99 -24.29 14.65
CA SER A 292 1.71 -23.30 15.70
C SER A 292 2.88 -23.05 16.69
N ARG A 293 4.04 -23.71 16.51
CA ARG A 293 5.15 -23.73 17.49
C ARG A 293 6.50 -23.16 16.99
N ALA A 294 6.49 -22.17 16.12
CA ALA A 294 7.65 -21.29 16.00
C ALA A 294 7.46 -20.12 16.99
N ALA A 295 7.85 -20.35 18.24
CA ALA A 295 8.07 -19.31 19.26
C ALA A 295 9.55 -18.95 19.28
#